data_AF-A0A078JDW5-F1
#
_entry.id   AF-A0A078JDW5-F1
#
_cell.length_a   1.000
_cell.length_b   1.000
_cell.length_c   1.000
_cell.angle_alpha   90.00
_cell.angle_beta   90.00
_cell.angle_gamma   90.00
#
_symmetry.space_group_name_H-M   'P 1'
#
loop_
_entity.id
_entity.type
_entity.pdbx_description
1 polymer ?
#
loop_
_entity_poly.entity_id
_entity_poly.type
_entity_poly.pdbx_seq_one_letter_code
_entity_poly.pdbx_strand_id
1 'polypeptide(L)' 'MICKQQVHQDGKHCHTCAYSKGLCAMCGKQVLDTKMYKQSNV' A
#
# COMPACT_ATOMS: atom_id res chain seq x y z
N MET A 1 3.17 -7.33 -6.37
CA MET A 1 1.79 -7.87 -6.39
C MET A 1 0.93 -7.02 -5.47
N ILE A 2 -0.32 -6.68 -5.82
CA ILE A 2 -1.28 -6.08 -4.86
C ILE A 2 -2.11 -7.23 -4.28
N CYS A 3 -2.24 -7.28 -2.97
CA CYS A 3 -3.07 -8.21 -2.23
C CYS A 3 -4.51 -8.16 -2.80
N LYS A 4 -5.07 -9.29 -3.23
CA LYS A 4 -6.52 -9.39 -3.56
C LYS A 4 -7.36 -9.68 -2.31
N GLN A 5 -6.82 -9.39 -1.14
CA GLN A 5 -7.50 -9.64 0.12
C GLN A 5 -8.58 -8.59 0.34
N GLN A 6 -9.70 -9.04 0.92
CA GLN A 6 -10.76 -8.15 1.33
C GLN A 6 -10.21 -7.17 2.38
N VAL A 7 -10.33 -5.88 2.09
CA VAL A 7 -9.98 -4.82 3.04
C VAL A 7 -11.10 -4.69 4.07
N HIS A 8 -10.73 -4.49 5.32
CA HIS A 8 -11.71 -4.29 6.41
C HIS A 8 -12.42 -2.94 6.33
N GLN A 9 -11.77 -1.93 5.74
CA GLN A 9 -12.28 -0.58 5.55
C GLN A 9 -12.48 -0.30 4.06
N ASP A 10 -13.35 0.66 3.72
CA ASP A 10 -13.66 1.08 2.34
C ASP A 10 -12.46 1.80 1.68
N GLY A 11 -11.42 1.02 1.38
CA GLY A 11 -10.15 1.47 0.83
C GLY A 11 -9.79 0.68 -0.43
N LYS A 12 -8.98 1.27 -1.31
CA LYS A 12 -8.54 0.60 -2.54
C LYS A 12 -7.45 -0.45 -2.32
N HIS A 13 -6.63 -0.28 -1.28
CA HIS A 13 -5.49 -1.15 -1.01
C HIS A 13 -5.37 -1.48 0.48
N CYS A 14 -4.95 -2.70 0.80
CA CYS A 14 -4.60 -3.07 2.18
C CYS A 14 -3.41 -2.23 2.68
N HIS A 15 -3.35 -2.00 4.00
CA HIS A 15 -2.29 -1.19 4.63
C HIS A 15 -0.89 -1.65 4.24
N THR A 16 -0.67 -2.96 4.20
CA THR A 16 0.59 -3.58 3.80
C THR A 16 0.97 -3.23 2.35
N CYS A 17 0.05 -3.38 1.39
CA CYS A 17 0.36 -3.09 -0.01
C CYS A 17 0.52 -1.60 -0.29
N ALA A 18 -0.30 -0.78 0.36
CA ALA A 18 -0.18 0.68 0.33
C ALA A 18 1.19 1.11 0.83
N TYR A 19 1.66 0.54 1.95
CA TYR A 19 2.96 0.83 2.54
C TYR A 19 4.13 0.40 1.65
N SER A 20 4.16 -0.87 1.21
CA SER A 20 5.25 -1.38 0.36
C SER A 20 5.39 -0.65 -0.98
N LYS A 21 4.30 -0.08 -1.49
CA LYS A 21 4.29 0.66 -2.77
C LYS A 21 4.31 2.18 -2.61
N GLY A 22 4.24 2.69 -1.37
CA GLY A 22 4.13 4.12 -1.09
C GLY A 22 2.86 4.76 -1.66
N LEU A 23 1.77 3.99 -1.72
CA LEU A 23 0.46 4.43 -2.19
C LEU A 23 -0.44 4.76 -1.00
N CYS A 24 -1.40 5.66 -1.20
CA CYS A 24 -2.48 5.88 -0.26
C CYS A 24 -3.43 4.66 -0.25
N ALA A 25 -3.69 4.07 0.92
CA ALA A 25 -4.61 2.93 1.07
C ALA A 25 -6.05 3.27 0.64
N MET A 26 -6.46 4.52 0.80
CA MET A 26 -7.80 5.02 0.45
C MET A 26 -7.88 5.37 -1.04
N CYS A 27 -6.96 6.22 -1.51
CA CYS A 27 -7.08 6.85 -2.83
C CYS A 27 -6.34 6.10 -3.94
N GLY A 28 -5.33 5.30 -3.59
CA GLY A 28 -4.41 4.63 -4.53
C GLY A 28 -3.40 5.56 -5.20
N LYS A 29 -3.36 6.85 -4.85
CA LYS A 29 -2.34 7.79 -5.35
C LYS A 29 -1.00 7.53 -4.69
N GLN A 30 0.09 7.75 -5.42
CA GLN A 30 1.43 7.68 -4.87
C GLN A 30 1.67 8.85 -3.92
N VAL A 31 1.96 8.53 -2.66
CA VAL A 31 2.26 9.49 -1.58
C VAL A 31 3.75 9.49 -1.27
N LEU A 32 4.44 8.37 -1.51
CA LEU A 32 5.86 8.20 -1.26
C LEU A 32 6.50 7.43 -2.42
N ASP A 33 7.66 7.88 -2.91
CA ASP A 33 8.45 7.09 -3.86
C ASP A 33 9.29 6.07 -3.08
N THR A 34 8.93 4.79 -3.20
CA THR A 34 9.56 3.70 -2.42
C THR A 34 10.72 3.03 -3.14
N LYS A 35 11.15 3.55 -4.30
CA LYS A 35 12.14 2.88 -5.17
C LYS A 35 13.50 2.69 -4.49
N MET A 36 13.87 3.61 -3.61
CA MET A 36 15.13 3.57 -2.86
C MET A 36 14.97 3.09 -1.41
N TYR A 37 13.74 2.81 -0.97
CA TYR A 37 13.47 2.42 0.42
C TYR A 37 13.35 0.89 0.53
N LYS A 38 14.18 0.28 1.38
CA LYS A 38 14.00 -1.11 1.80
C LYS A 38 12.95 -1.19 2.90
N GLN A 39 11.69 -1.00 2.53
CA GLN A 39 10.57 -1.19 3.45
C GLN A 39 10.31 -2.68 3.65
N SER A 40 10.70 -3.19 4.82
CA SER A 40 10.31 -4.51 5.28
C SER A 40 8.91 -4.45 5.87
N ASN A 41 8.01 -5.33 5.41
CA ASN A 41 6.76 -5.57 6.10
C ASN A 41 7.03 -6.60 7.20
N VAL A 42 6.90 -6.21 8.46
CA VAL A 42 6.98 -7.11 9.63
C VAL A 42 5.83 -8.11 9.64
#